data_AF-U5D114-F1
#
_entry.id   AF-U5D114-F1
#
_cell.length_a   1.000
_cell.length_b   1.000
_cell.length_c   1.000
_cell.angle_alpha   90.00
_cell.angle_beta   90.00
_cell.angle_gamma   90.00
#
_symmetry.space_group_name_H-M   'P 1'
#
loop_
_entity.id
_entity.type
_entity.pdbx_description
1 polymer ?
#
loop_
_entity_poly.entity_id
_entity_poly.type
_entity_poly.pdbx_seq_one_letter_code
_entity_poly.pdbx_strand_id
1 'polypeptide(L)'
;CGFAQSQEAYDSAVEVLFSTLDKIDAHLATNRYLCGDALTLADICLFTTLIRFDLVYNVLFKCTKKKLIEYPTLHGYMLDIYQIPKVAATCNFDAIMDGYYRILFPLNPGGIRPAMPLGYAHETLSKPHNREMLSKTNKFRSVSASSVV
;
A
#
# COMPACT_ATOMS: atom_id res chain seq x y z
N CYS A 1 5.33 11.83 11.11
CA CYS A 1 5.45 10.81 12.16
C CYS A 1 6.91 10.52 12.50
N GLY A 2 7.64 9.71 11.72
CA GLY A 2 8.91 9.13 12.15
C GLY A 2 10.01 10.08 12.60
N PHE A 3 10.09 11.29 12.01
CA PHE A 3 11.10 12.30 12.34
C PHE A 3 10.61 13.42 13.26
N ALA A 4 9.39 13.32 13.79
CA ALA A 4 8.87 14.33 14.69
C ALA A 4 9.78 14.50 15.91
N GLN A 5 10.05 15.75 16.28
CA GLN A 5 10.94 16.12 17.39
C GLN A 5 10.15 16.50 18.66
N SER A 6 8.83 16.48 18.62
CA SER A 6 7.94 16.65 19.77
C SER A 6 6.73 15.72 19.68
N GLN A 7 6.07 15.50 20.81
CA GLN A 7 4.88 14.66 20.89
C GLN A 7 3.73 15.27 20.07
N GLU A 8 3.52 16.58 20.16
CA GLU A 8 2.45 17.31 19.48
C GLU A 8 2.60 17.25 17.95
N ALA A 9 3.85 17.38 17.46
CA ALA A 9 4.16 17.25 16.04
C ALA A 9 3.95 15.82 15.53
N TYR A 10 4.25 14.82 16.36
CA TYR A 10 3.97 13.43 16.05
C TYR A 10 2.45 13.17 16.01
N ASP A 11 1.71 13.60 17.02
CA ASP A 11 0.27 13.40 17.17
C ASP A 11 -0.50 14.01 16.00
N SER A 12 -0.17 15.24 15.63
CA SER A 12 -0.76 15.92 14.47
C SER A 12 -0.47 15.16 13.17
N ALA A 13 0.77 14.71 12.97
CA ALA A 13 1.16 14.03 11.75
C ALA A 13 0.52 12.64 11.62
N VAL A 14 0.41 11.89 12.72
CA VAL A 14 -0.19 10.56 12.70
C VAL A 14 -1.71 10.64 12.51
N GLU A 15 -2.37 11.66 13.07
CA GLU A 15 -3.78 11.93 12.83
C GLU A 15 -4.06 12.25 11.34
N VAL A 16 -3.27 13.13 10.73
CA VAL A 16 -3.38 13.46 9.31
C VAL A 16 -3.13 12.24 8.43
N LEU A 17 -2.12 11.43 8.75
CA LEU A 17 -1.81 10.19 8.03
C LEU A 17 -3.02 9.25 8.00
N PHE A 18 -3.55 8.88 9.16
CA PHE A 18 -4.62 7.90 9.23
C PHE A 18 -5.94 8.43 8.70
N SER A 19 -6.28 9.71 8.95
CA SER A 19 -7.48 10.32 8.35
C SER A 19 -7.38 10.38 6.81
N THR A 20 -6.18 10.51 6.25
CA THR A 20 -5.96 10.44 4.80
C THR A 20 -6.08 9.02 4.27
N LEU A 21 -5.47 8.03 4.95
CA LEU A 21 -5.62 6.62 4.58
C LEU A 21 -7.09 6.18 4.62
N ASP A 22 -7.85 6.59 5.64
CA ASP A 22 -9.29 6.29 5.74
C ASP A 22 -10.08 6.86 4.56
N LYS A 23 -9.79 8.09 4.13
CA LYS A 23 -10.40 8.70 2.94
C LYS A 23 -10.06 7.96 1.65
N ILE A 24 -8.80 7.57 1.49
CA ILE A 24 -8.34 6.83 0.30
C ILE A 24 -8.96 5.42 0.28
N ASP A 25 -9.02 4.73 1.42
CA ASP A 25 -9.65 3.41 1.54
C ASP A 25 -11.13 3.47 1.12
N ALA A 26 -11.87 4.47 1.62
CA ALA A 26 -13.26 4.70 1.23
C ALA A 26 -13.42 5.00 -0.27
N HIS A 27 -12.53 5.81 -0.85
CA HIS A 27 -12.54 6.10 -2.29
C HIS A 27 -12.29 4.85 -3.14
N LEU A 28 -11.29 4.06 -2.76
CA LEU A 28 -10.89 2.84 -3.46
C LEU A 28 -11.89 1.68 -3.26
N ALA A 29 -12.88 1.83 -2.38
CA ALA A 29 -13.91 0.81 -2.18
C ALA A 29 -14.84 0.69 -3.40
N THR A 30 -14.95 1.76 -4.20
CA THR A 30 -15.82 1.81 -5.38
C THR A 30 -15.08 2.12 -6.69
N ASN A 31 -13.80 2.46 -6.62
CA ASN A 31 -12.96 2.77 -7.79
C ASN A 31 -11.75 1.86 -7.80
N ARG A 32 -11.44 1.23 -8.94
CA ARG A 32 -10.29 0.31 -9.05
C ARG A 32 -8.96 1.03 -8.73
N TYR A 33 -8.74 2.21 -9.30
CA TYR A 33 -7.57 3.06 -9.09
C TYR A 33 -7.95 4.47 -8.62
N LEU A 34 -6.98 5.28 -8.21
CA LEU A 34 -7.20 6.62 -7.66
C LEU A 34 -7.93 7.56 -8.63
N CYS A 35 -7.61 7.46 -9.92
CA CYS A 35 -8.17 8.31 -10.97
C CYS A 35 -9.17 7.58 -11.89
N GLY A 36 -9.78 6.50 -11.42
CA GLY A 36 -10.80 5.75 -12.15
C GLY A 36 -10.35 4.33 -12.52
N ASP A 37 -10.50 3.96 -13.79
CA ASP A 37 -10.31 2.58 -14.28
C ASP A 37 -8.89 2.28 -14.78
N ALA A 38 -8.11 3.31 -15.09
CA ALA A 38 -6.74 3.17 -15.57
C ALA A 38 -5.75 3.49 -14.47
N LEU A 39 -4.64 2.74 -14.44
CA LEU A 39 -3.49 3.01 -13.58
C LEU A 39 -2.84 4.34 -14.00
N THR A 40 -2.53 5.19 -13.03
CA THR A 40 -1.88 6.49 -13.24
C THR A 40 -0.63 6.65 -12.40
N LEU A 41 0.12 7.74 -12.62
CA LEU A 41 1.27 8.08 -11.78
C LEU A 41 0.89 8.24 -10.30
N ALA A 42 -0.32 8.72 -10.00
CA ALA A 42 -0.80 8.84 -8.62
C ALA A 42 -0.80 7.49 -7.92
N ASP A 43 -1.18 6.43 -8.64
CA ASP A 43 -1.23 5.07 -8.09
C ASP A 43 0.16 4.52 -7.80
N ILE A 44 1.12 4.80 -8.67
CA ILE A 44 2.53 4.41 -8.46
C ILE A 44 3.10 5.12 -7.22
N CYS A 45 2.85 6.42 -7.08
CA CYS A 45 3.28 7.18 -5.91
C CYS A 45 2.70 6.60 -4.61
N LEU A 46 1.40 6.29 -4.59
CA LEU A 46 0.77 5.68 -3.42
C LEU A 46 1.30 4.27 -3.16
N PHE A 47 1.39 3.41 -4.18
CA PHE A 47 1.86 2.03 -4.07
C PHE A 47 3.23 1.94 -3.39
N THR A 48 4.18 2.79 -3.78
CA THR A 48 5.52 2.78 -3.16
C THR A 48 5.49 3.09 -1.66
N THR A 49 4.50 3.85 -1.19
CA THR A 49 4.27 4.09 0.24
C THR A 49 3.63 2.88 0.90
N LEU A 50 2.55 2.34 0.32
CA LEU A 50 1.79 1.23 0.88
C LEU A 50 2.64 -0.04 1.03
N ILE A 51 3.41 -0.40 0.00
CA ILE A 51 4.23 -1.62 0.02
C ILE A 51 5.33 -1.59 1.11
N ARG A 52 5.69 -0.42 1.63
CA ARG A 52 6.67 -0.25 2.72
C ARG A 52 6.02 -0.06 4.09
N PHE A 53 4.70 0.10 4.14
CA PHE A 53 4.01 0.60 5.33
C PHE A 53 4.17 -0.35 6.52
N ASP A 54 3.76 -1.61 6.39
CA ASP A 54 3.85 -2.58 7.49
C ASP A 54 5.28 -3.10 7.71
N LEU A 55 6.14 -3.06 6.68
CA LEU A 55 7.55 -3.43 6.78
C LEU A 55 8.39 -2.45 7.59
N VAL A 56 8.10 -1.15 7.45
CA VAL A 56 8.97 -0.08 7.93
C VAL A 56 8.18 0.97 8.69
N TYR A 57 7.22 1.63 8.04
CA TYR A 57 6.63 2.86 8.58
C TYR A 57 5.83 2.61 9.86
N ASN A 58 5.13 1.48 9.93
CA ASN A 58 4.38 1.08 11.11
C ASN A 58 5.29 1.04 12.35
N VAL A 59 6.45 0.40 12.25
CA VAL A 59 7.37 0.22 13.38
C VAL A 59 8.35 1.39 13.52
N LEU A 60 9.17 1.65 12.49
CA LEU A 60 10.25 2.64 12.56
C LEU A 60 9.73 4.07 12.68
N PHE A 61 8.66 4.40 11.93
CA PHE A 61 8.06 5.74 11.95
C PHE A 61 6.92 5.87 12.96
N LYS A 62 6.67 4.82 13.76
CA LYS A 62 5.62 4.75 14.77
C LYS A 62 4.21 4.95 14.19
N CYS A 63 3.98 4.63 12.91
CA CYS A 63 2.65 4.70 12.31
C CYS A 63 1.80 3.48 12.71
N THR A 64 1.57 3.27 14.02
CA THR A 64 1.09 2.00 14.60
C THR A 64 -0.43 1.88 14.80
N LYS A 65 -1.22 2.94 14.55
CA LYS A 65 -2.68 2.94 14.83
C LYS A 65 -3.41 1.77 14.15
N LYS A 66 -2.98 1.42 12.93
CA LYS A 66 -3.53 0.34 12.11
C LYS A 66 -2.50 -0.11 11.08
N LYS A 67 -2.34 -1.41 10.88
CA LYS A 67 -1.54 -2.00 9.80
C LYS A 67 -2.27 -1.89 8.48
N LEU A 68 -1.52 -1.88 7.38
CA LEU A 68 -2.09 -1.85 6.04
C LEU A 68 -2.99 -3.06 5.77
N ILE A 69 -2.60 -4.25 6.24
CA ILE A 69 -3.43 -5.47 6.07
C ILE A 69 -4.81 -5.36 6.72
N GLU A 70 -5.00 -4.46 7.70
CA GLU A 70 -6.28 -4.22 8.37
C GLU A 70 -7.18 -3.26 7.56
N TYR A 71 -6.67 -2.67 6.47
CA TYR A 71 -7.43 -1.94 5.47
C TYR A 71 -7.70 -2.86 4.27
N PRO A 72 -8.82 -3.60 4.23
CA PRO A 72 -9.04 -4.61 3.20
C PRO A 72 -9.02 -4.03 1.79
N THR A 73 -9.55 -2.81 1.62
CA THR A 73 -9.62 -2.14 0.31
C THR A 73 -8.25 -1.66 -0.14
N LEU A 74 -7.52 -0.91 0.70
CA LEU A 74 -6.15 -0.46 0.40
C LEU A 74 -5.18 -1.63 0.24
N HIS A 75 -5.31 -2.66 1.06
CA HIS A 75 -4.49 -3.86 0.95
C HIS A 75 -4.75 -4.55 -0.39
N GLY A 76 -6.01 -4.79 -0.77
CA GLY A 76 -6.36 -5.32 -2.08
C GLY A 76 -5.85 -4.46 -3.24
N TYR A 77 -5.87 -3.13 -3.08
CA TYR A 77 -5.33 -2.19 -4.07
C TYR A 77 -3.81 -2.32 -4.22
N MET A 78 -3.08 -2.44 -3.11
CA MET A 78 -1.65 -2.72 -3.13
C MET A 78 -1.34 -4.05 -3.82
N LEU A 79 -2.14 -5.11 -3.56
CA LEU A 79 -1.99 -6.41 -4.21
C LEU A 79 -2.24 -6.33 -5.72
N ASP A 80 -3.28 -5.61 -6.17
CA ASP A 80 -3.59 -5.40 -7.60
C ASP A 80 -2.39 -4.81 -8.35
N ILE A 81 -1.73 -3.80 -7.77
CA ILE A 81 -0.53 -3.19 -8.38
C ILE A 81 0.70 -4.11 -8.27
N TYR A 82 0.91 -4.78 -7.13
CA TYR A 82 2.03 -5.71 -6.93
C TYR A 82 2.03 -6.85 -7.96
N GLN A 83 0.83 -7.34 -8.33
CA GLN A 83 0.63 -8.45 -9.26
C GLN A 83 0.70 -8.04 -10.73
N ILE A 84 0.83 -6.75 -11.06
CA ILE A 84 1.11 -6.32 -12.43
C ILE A 84 2.45 -6.93 -12.89
N PRO A 85 2.53 -7.48 -14.12
CA PRO A 85 3.75 -8.11 -14.61
C PRO A 85 5.00 -7.25 -14.38
N LYS A 86 6.04 -7.87 -13.84
CA LYS A 86 7.35 -7.27 -13.49
C LYS A 86 7.36 -6.32 -12.28
N VAL A 87 6.23 -5.92 -11.70
CA VAL A 87 6.23 -5.02 -10.51
C VAL A 87 6.80 -5.72 -9.28
N ALA A 88 6.41 -6.97 -9.00
CA ALA A 88 6.96 -7.74 -7.89
C ALA A 88 8.49 -7.81 -7.90
N ALA A 89 9.11 -7.94 -9.08
CA ALA A 89 10.57 -7.99 -9.23
C ALA A 89 11.29 -6.68 -8.85
N THR A 90 10.56 -5.56 -8.77
CA THR A 90 11.09 -4.26 -8.30
C THR A 90 11.06 -4.12 -6.77
N CYS A 91 10.39 -5.04 -6.06
CA CYS A 91 10.14 -4.97 -4.63
C CYS A 91 11.14 -5.83 -3.85
N ASN A 92 12.39 -5.36 -3.70
CA ASN A 92 13.38 -6.01 -2.84
C ASN A 92 13.16 -5.62 -1.37
N PHE A 93 12.44 -6.44 -0.61
CA PHE A 93 12.07 -6.14 0.77
C PHE A 93 13.25 -6.13 1.75
N ASP A 94 14.26 -6.98 1.56
CA ASP A 94 15.48 -6.94 2.36
C ASP A 94 16.22 -5.61 2.18
N ALA A 95 16.41 -5.18 0.93
CA ALA A 95 17.06 -3.91 0.62
C ALA A 95 16.25 -2.71 1.14
N ILE A 96 14.92 -2.76 1.04
CA ILE A 96 14.03 -1.76 1.65
C ILE A 96 14.29 -1.70 3.15
N MET A 97 14.16 -2.82 3.86
CA MET A 97 14.28 -2.82 5.31
C MET A 97 15.70 -2.42 5.76
N ASP A 98 16.77 -2.87 5.10
CA ASP A 98 18.13 -2.46 5.43
C ASP A 98 18.33 -0.95 5.19
N GLY A 99 17.78 -0.41 4.09
CA GLY A 99 17.78 1.02 3.77
C GLY A 99 17.17 1.90 4.87
N TYR A 100 16.18 1.40 5.59
CA TYR A 100 15.54 2.15 6.67
C TYR A 100 16.13 1.81 8.05
N TYR A 101 16.24 0.54 8.42
CA TYR A 101 16.64 0.16 9.78
C TYR A 101 18.14 0.31 10.04
N ARG A 102 19.00 0.15 9.03
CA ARG A 102 20.47 0.23 9.21
C ARG A 102 21.04 1.60 8.87
N ILE A 103 20.47 2.26 7.87
CA ILE A 103 21.05 3.49 7.29
C ILE A 103 20.37 4.75 7.84
N LEU A 104 19.07 4.70 8.17
CA LEU A 104 18.31 5.89 8.52
C LEU A 104 18.57 6.35 9.97
N PHE A 105 19.55 7.22 10.11
CA PHE A 105 19.84 7.95 11.35
C PHE A 105 18.90 9.16 11.52
N PRO A 106 18.49 9.56 12.74
CA PRO A 106 18.83 8.99 14.06
C PRO A 106 17.86 7.92 14.58
N LEU A 107 16.94 7.43 13.73
CA LEU A 107 15.72 6.76 14.21
C LEU A 107 15.95 5.36 14.81
N ASN A 108 17.01 4.66 14.40
CA ASN A 108 17.36 3.35 14.92
C ASN A 108 18.88 3.21 15.18
N PRO A 109 19.40 3.78 16.28
CA PRO A 109 20.85 3.80 16.55
C PRO A 109 21.49 2.41 16.60
N GLY A 110 20.73 1.38 17.01
CA GLY A 110 21.25 0.00 17.07
C GLY A 110 21.39 -0.67 15.71
N GLY A 111 20.80 -0.13 14.64
CA GLY A 111 20.84 -0.72 13.30
C GLY A 111 20.18 -2.10 13.19
N ILE A 112 19.48 -2.57 14.23
CA ILE A 112 18.83 -3.88 14.25
C ILE A 112 17.57 -3.81 13.41
N ARG A 113 17.47 -4.74 12.45
CA ARG A 113 16.28 -4.93 11.61
C ARG A 113 15.34 -5.95 12.26
N PRO A 114 14.03 -5.68 12.36
CA PRO A 114 13.08 -6.68 12.84
C PRO A 114 12.93 -7.84 11.85
N ALA A 115 12.36 -8.95 12.33
CA ALA A 115 11.97 -10.05 11.44
C ALA A 115 10.93 -9.57 10.41
N MET A 116 11.01 -10.08 9.19
CA MET A 116 10.05 -9.73 8.13
C MET A 116 8.65 -10.25 8.50
N PRO A 117 7.58 -9.45 8.38
CA PRO A 117 6.23 -9.93 8.64
C PRO A 117 5.83 -11.00 7.62
N LEU A 118 5.15 -12.05 8.09
CA LEU A 118 4.68 -13.17 7.24
C LEU A 118 3.81 -12.72 6.05
N GLY A 119 3.13 -11.57 6.19
CA GLY A 119 2.31 -10.96 5.14
C GLY A 119 3.07 -10.54 3.87
N TYR A 120 4.40 -10.47 3.91
CA TYR A 120 5.23 -10.02 2.79
C TYR A 120 5.91 -11.14 2.01
N ALA A 121 5.62 -12.40 2.33
CA ALA A 121 5.99 -13.51 1.47
C ALA A 121 5.32 -13.35 0.09
N HIS A 122 6.04 -13.67 -1.00
CA HIS A 122 5.52 -13.51 -2.36
C HIS A 122 4.22 -14.27 -2.56
N GLU A 123 4.10 -15.47 -1.98
CA GLU A 123 2.88 -16.29 -2.02
C GLU A 123 1.69 -15.59 -1.36
N THR A 124 1.93 -14.80 -0.30
CA THR A 124 0.87 -14.04 0.36
C THR A 124 0.47 -12.81 -0.45
N LEU A 125 1.43 -12.10 -1.04
CA LEU A 125 1.17 -10.91 -1.87
C LEU A 125 0.60 -11.26 -3.26
N SER A 126 0.73 -12.52 -3.69
CA SER A 126 0.15 -13.04 -4.93
C SER A 126 -1.24 -13.65 -4.76
N LYS A 127 -1.86 -13.53 -3.57
CA LYS A 127 -3.24 -13.98 -3.35
C LYS A 127 -4.24 -13.14 -4.16
N PRO A 128 -5.36 -13.72 -4.64
CA PRO A 128 -6.37 -12.97 -5.38
C PRO A 128 -6.89 -11.76 -4.60
N HIS A 129 -7.02 -10.62 -5.29
CA HIS A 129 -7.48 -9.35 -4.73
C HIS A 129 -8.88 -8.93 -5.21
N ASN A 130 -9.43 -9.57 -6.25
CA ASN A 130 -10.79 -9.36 -6.78
C ASN A 130 -11.12 -7.91 -7.21
N ARG A 131 -10.10 -7.09 -7.48
CA ARG A 131 -10.28 -5.65 -7.79
C ARG A 131 -10.63 -5.38 -9.24
N GLU A 132 -10.42 -6.34 -10.13
CA GLU A 132 -10.89 -6.33 -11.50
C GLU A 132 -12.42 -6.20 -11.61
N MET A 133 -13.16 -6.63 -10.58
CA MET A 133 -14.62 -6.48 -10.50
C MET A 133 -15.08 -5.02 -10.35
N LEU A 134 -14.20 -4.14 -9.87
CA LEU A 134 -14.46 -2.72 -9.71
C LEU A 134 -14.24 -1.92 -11.02
N SER A 135 -13.66 -2.56 -12.05
CA SER A 135 -13.43 -1.91 -13.34
C SER A 135 -14.76 -1.68 -14.07
N LYS A 136 -15.06 -0.42 -14.40
CA LYS A 136 -16.26 -0.03 -15.17
C LYS A 136 -16.11 -0.38 -16.66
N THR A 137 -14.89 -0.42 -17.17
CA THR A 137 -14.53 -0.74 -18.56
C THR A 137 -14.89 -2.19 -18.90
N ASN A 138 -14.79 -3.12 -17.94
CA ASN A 138 -15.23 -4.50 -18.13
C ASN A 138 -16.76 -4.64 -18.25
N LYS A 139 -17.54 -3.75 -17.62
CA LYS A 139 -19.02 -3.80 -17.67
C LYS A 139 -19.60 -3.37 -19.03
N PHE A 140 -18.87 -2.57 -19.81
CA PHE A 140 -19.32 -2.16 -21.15
C PHE A 140 -19.07 -3.23 -22.23
N ARG A 141 -18.08 -4.12 -22.04
CA ARG A 141 -17.83 -5.22 -23.00
C ARG A 141 -18.87 -6.34 -22.92
N SER A 142 -19.49 -6.58 -21.76
CA SER A 142 -20.52 -7.62 -21.61
C SER A 142 -21.89 -7.24 -22.15
N VAL A 143 -22.19 -5.94 -22.33
CA VAL A 143 -23.51 -5.48 -22.84
C VAL A 143 -23.59 -5.48 -24.36
N SER A 144 -22.44 -5.48 -25.07
CA SER A 144 -22.40 -5.44 -26.54
C SER A 144 -22.54 -6.83 -27.22
N ALA A 145 -22.69 -7.92 -26.47
CA ALA A 145 -22.70 -9.28 -27.02
C ALA A 145 -24.09 -9.92 -27.17
N SER A 146 -25.19 -9.20 -26.89
CA SER A 146 -26.56 -9.75 -26.96
C SER A 146 -27.45 -9.13 -28.04
N SER A 147 -26.89 -8.62 -29.14
CA SER A 147 -27.69 -8.13 -30.26
C SER A 147 -27.01 -8.30 -31.62
N VAL A 148 -26.63 -9.52 -32.01
CA VAL A 148 -26.72 -10.00 -33.41
C VAL A 148 -26.79 -11.52 -33.38
N VAL A 149 -27.70 -12.07 -34.20
CA VAL A 149 -28.04 -13.48 -34.51
C VAL A 149 -29.23 -14.04 -33.74
#